data_AF-A0A7C7TX93-F1
#
_entry.id   AF-A0A7C7TX93-F1
#
_cell.length_a   1.000
_cell.length_b   1.000
_cell.length_c   1.000
_cell.angle_alpha   90.00
_cell.angle_beta   90.00
_cell.angle_gamma   90.00
#
_symmetry.space_group_name_H-M   'P 1'
#
loop_
_entity.id
_entity.type
_entity.pdbx_description
1 polymer ?
#
loop_
_entity_poly.entity_id
_entity_poly.type
_entity_poly.pdbx_seq_one_letter_code
_entity_poly.pdbx_strand_id
1 'polypeptide(L)'
;MNENLDPTDSNYSGEELEIDKALRPLSFDDFAGQDQILNNLKIFVQACNQRADALDHTLFHGPPGLGKTTLAHILANELEVNLKATSGPVLDKPGDLAGLLTNLESRDVLFIDEIHRLSPVVEEYLYSAMEDYKIDIMIETGPNARTVQINLNPFTLIGATTRSGLLTAPMRARFGINSRLEYYKTEILSNIVERSSDILDIEINQKAAIEIAGRSRGTPRISNSLLRRVRDFAQIKGNGKIDLEITRYALKSLNVDKYGLDEMDNKILLTLIDKFKGGPVGINTLSSAVSESSETLEEVYEPFLIQQGFIVRTPRGREVTKLAYDHLGKKKSSSQEELF
;
A
#
# COMPACT_ATOMS: atom_id res chain seq x y z
N MET A 1 15.04 -1.21 7.71
CA MET A 1 13.65 -1.69 7.86
C MET A 1 13.70 -3.20 8.11
N ASN A 2 12.85 -3.76 8.96
CA ASN A 2 12.73 -5.22 9.04
C ASN A 2 12.09 -5.72 7.74
N GLU A 3 12.82 -6.48 6.93
CA GLU A 3 12.38 -6.97 5.62
C GLU A 3 11.08 -7.80 5.72
N ASN A 4 10.81 -8.42 6.86
CA ASN A 4 9.61 -9.23 7.06
C ASN A 4 8.35 -8.40 7.34
N LEU A 5 8.52 -7.12 7.70
CA LEU A 5 7.44 -6.15 7.91
C LEU A 5 7.43 -5.06 6.84
N ASP A 6 8.17 -5.27 5.75
CA ASP A 6 8.14 -4.43 4.56
C ASP A 6 6.92 -4.80 3.69
N PRO A 7 5.98 -3.86 3.48
CA PRO A 7 4.85 -4.07 2.59
C PRO A 7 5.20 -3.86 1.11
N THR A 8 6.47 -3.69 0.75
CA THR A 8 6.93 -3.63 -0.64
C THR A 8 7.47 -4.98 -1.12
N ASP A 9 7.50 -5.18 -2.44
CA ASP A 9 7.99 -6.43 -3.06
C ASP A 9 9.51 -6.38 -3.33
N SER A 10 10.20 -5.34 -2.86
CA SER A 10 11.58 -5.02 -3.25
C SER A 10 12.61 -6.10 -2.91
N ASN A 11 12.33 -6.91 -1.89
CA ASN A 11 13.25 -7.91 -1.35
C ASN A 11 12.85 -9.36 -1.68
N TYR A 12 11.83 -9.58 -2.52
CA TYR A 12 11.36 -10.94 -2.83
C TYR A 12 12.21 -11.58 -3.92
N SER A 13 12.56 -12.85 -3.71
CA SER A 13 13.09 -13.72 -4.76
C SER A 13 12.03 -14.01 -5.83
N GLY A 14 12.46 -14.50 -7.00
CA GLY A 14 11.54 -14.86 -8.09
C GLY A 14 10.45 -15.86 -7.68
N GLU A 15 10.82 -16.89 -6.91
CA GLU A 15 9.87 -17.87 -6.36
C GLU A 15 8.91 -17.22 -5.34
N GLU A 16 9.39 -16.33 -4.50
CA GLU A 16 8.56 -15.60 -3.54
C GLU A 16 7.53 -14.68 -4.21
N LEU A 17 7.88 -14.08 -5.36
CA LEU A 17 6.96 -13.28 -6.17
C LEU A 17 5.84 -14.13 -6.79
N GLU A 18 6.16 -15.33 -7.28
CA GLU A 18 5.15 -16.25 -7.82
C GLU A 18 4.19 -16.74 -6.74
N ILE A 19 4.72 -17.06 -5.56
CA ILE A 19 3.89 -17.41 -4.39
C ILE A 19 3.00 -16.22 -3.98
N ASP A 20 3.55 -15.00 -3.88
CA ASP A 20 2.75 -13.81 -3.54
C ASP A 20 1.60 -13.60 -4.53
N LYS A 21 1.85 -13.76 -5.84
CA LYS A 21 0.80 -13.70 -6.86
C LYS A 21 -0.27 -14.76 -6.66
N ALA A 22 0.10 -16.00 -6.34
CA ALA A 22 -0.85 -17.09 -6.11
C ALA A 22 -1.77 -16.83 -4.90
N LEU A 23 -1.30 -16.06 -3.91
CA LEU A 23 -2.10 -15.69 -2.74
C LEU A 23 -3.09 -14.54 -3.02
N ARG A 24 -2.90 -13.79 -4.10
CA ARG A 24 -3.74 -12.62 -4.42
C ARG A 24 -5.17 -13.08 -4.77
N PRO A 25 -6.19 -12.44 -4.19
CA PRO A 25 -7.58 -12.60 -4.63
C PRO A 25 -7.76 -12.32 -6.13
N LEU A 26 -8.62 -13.10 -6.79
CA LEU A 26 -8.86 -13.02 -8.24
C LEU A 26 -10.22 -12.39 -8.58
N SER A 27 -11.17 -12.41 -7.65
CA SER A 27 -12.51 -11.85 -7.78
C SER A 27 -12.85 -10.95 -6.59
N PHE A 28 -13.95 -10.21 -6.69
CA PHE A 28 -14.45 -9.45 -5.54
C PHE A 28 -14.84 -10.34 -4.36
N ASP A 29 -15.28 -11.58 -4.61
CA ASP A 29 -15.74 -12.49 -3.56
C ASP A 29 -14.56 -13.10 -2.78
N ASP A 30 -13.38 -13.16 -3.39
CA ASP A 30 -12.13 -13.57 -2.74
C ASP A 30 -11.46 -12.43 -1.94
N PHE A 31 -11.88 -11.18 -2.18
CA PHE A 31 -11.27 -10.01 -1.55
C PHE A 31 -11.95 -9.73 -0.21
N ALA A 32 -11.33 -10.17 0.87
CA ALA A 32 -11.85 -9.95 2.22
C ALA A 32 -11.67 -8.48 2.66
N GLY A 33 -12.68 -7.91 3.31
CA GLY A 33 -12.65 -6.55 3.86
C GLY A 33 -12.87 -5.44 2.82
N GLN A 34 -12.73 -4.18 3.24
CA GLN A 34 -13.04 -3.00 2.40
C GLN A 34 -14.49 -2.97 1.87
N ASP A 35 -15.45 -3.49 2.64
CA ASP A 35 -16.82 -3.78 2.19
C ASP A 35 -17.51 -2.61 1.48
N GLN A 36 -17.35 -1.39 2.00
CA GLN A 36 -17.95 -0.20 1.39
C GLN A 36 -17.40 0.07 -0.02
N ILE A 37 -16.09 -0.11 -0.23
CA ILE A 37 -15.44 0.06 -1.53
C ILE A 37 -15.93 -1.03 -2.48
N LEU A 38 -15.91 -2.30 -2.04
CA LEU A 38 -16.33 -3.43 -2.85
C LEU A 38 -17.78 -3.32 -3.29
N ASN A 39 -18.69 -2.95 -2.39
CA ASN A 39 -20.11 -2.80 -2.70
C ASN A 39 -20.36 -1.75 -3.79
N ASN A 40 -19.67 -0.61 -3.72
CA ASN A 40 -19.79 0.44 -4.73
C ASN A 40 -19.18 -0.01 -6.07
N LEU A 41 -17.97 -0.61 -6.05
CA LEU A 41 -17.31 -1.08 -7.26
C LEU A 41 -18.13 -2.17 -7.98
N LYS A 42 -18.73 -3.11 -7.25
CA LYS A 42 -19.63 -4.14 -7.81
C LYS A 42 -20.78 -3.50 -8.60
N ILE A 43 -21.41 -2.46 -8.04
CA ILE A 43 -22.50 -1.73 -8.72
C ILE A 43 -21.99 -1.04 -9.99
N PHE A 44 -20.85 -0.35 -9.92
CA PHE A 44 -20.29 0.39 -11.06
C PHE A 44 -19.88 -0.55 -12.19
N VAL A 45 -19.18 -1.64 -11.89
CA VAL A 45 -18.77 -2.66 -12.86
C VAL A 45 -20.00 -3.28 -13.52
N GLN A 46 -21.01 -3.68 -12.75
CA GLN A 46 -22.24 -4.26 -13.30
C GLN A 46 -22.94 -3.28 -14.25
N ALA A 47 -23.00 -2.01 -13.89
CA ALA A 47 -23.62 -0.98 -14.73
C ALA A 47 -22.83 -0.74 -16.04
N CYS A 48 -21.50 -0.70 -15.99
CA CYS A 48 -20.65 -0.54 -17.17
C CYS A 48 -20.71 -1.77 -18.10
N ASN A 49 -20.73 -2.98 -17.56
CA ASN A 49 -20.87 -4.21 -18.35
C ASN A 49 -22.21 -4.26 -19.10
N GLN A 50 -23.31 -3.81 -18.49
CA GLN A 50 -24.61 -3.74 -19.17
C GLN A 50 -24.63 -2.74 -20.34
N ARG A 51 -23.86 -1.65 -20.25
CA ARG A 51 -23.77 -0.64 -21.30
C ARG A 51 -22.67 -0.91 -22.33
N ALA A 52 -21.78 -1.86 -22.05
CA ALA A 52 -20.52 -2.05 -22.76
C ALA A 52 -19.64 -0.78 -22.79
N ASP A 53 -19.66 0.00 -21.71
CA ASP A 53 -18.84 1.20 -21.54
C ASP A 53 -17.55 0.89 -20.77
N ALA A 54 -16.53 1.74 -20.93
CA ALA A 54 -15.41 1.77 -20.00
C ALA A 54 -15.88 2.16 -18.58
N LEU A 55 -15.15 1.74 -17.56
CA LEU A 55 -15.39 2.20 -16.20
C LEU A 55 -14.84 3.62 -16.04
N ASP A 56 -15.49 4.42 -15.20
CA ASP A 56 -14.94 5.72 -14.82
C ASP A 56 -13.53 5.55 -14.24
N HIS A 57 -12.65 6.51 -14.55
CA HIS A 57 -11.30 6.49 -14.03
C HIS A 57 -11.31 6.42 -12.51
N THR A 58 -10.52 5.49 -11.97
CA THR A 58 -10.54 5.11 -10.56
C THR A 58 -9.22 5.44 -9.87
N LEU A 59 -9.27 6.15 -8.75
CA LEU A 59 -8.11 6.40 -7.89
C LEU A 59 -8.21 5.55 -6.63
N PHE A 60 -7.27 4.63 -6.46
CA PHE A 60 -7.04 3.94 -5.19
C PHE A 60 -5.96 4.65 -4.41
N HIS A 61 -6.25 5.00 -3.16
CA HIS A 61 -5.22 5.55 -2.29
C HIS A 61 -5.24 4.95 -0.89
N GLY A 62 -4.07 4.94 -0.26
CA GLY A 62 -3.89 4.41 1.08
C GLY A 62 -2.52 3.77 1.24
N PRO A 63 -2.17 3.37 2.48
CA PRO A 63 -0.90 2.74 2.80
C PRO A 63 -0.48 1.60 1.84
N PRO A 64 0.84 1.34 1.71
CA PRO A 64 1.33 0.21 0.93
C PRO A 64 0.83 -1.14 1.49
N GLY A 65 0.73 -2.15 0.62
CA GLY A 65 0.36 -3.51 1.01
C GLY A 65 -1.13 -3.78 1.31
N LEU A 66 -2.01 -2.78 1.16
CA LEU A 66 -3.46 -2.91 1.42
C LEU A 66 -4.28 -3.56 0.30
N GLY A 67 -3.67 -3.83 -0.86
CA GLY A 67 -4.34 -4.51 -1.99
C GLY A 67 -4.76 -3.60 -3.14
N LYS A 68 -4.20 -2.39 -3.29
CA LYS A 68 -4.50 -1.48 -4.42
C LYS A 68 -4.29 -2.13 -5.79
N THR A 69 -3.10 -2.74 -5.99
CA THR A 69 -2.76 -3.47 -7.22
C THR A 69 -3.68 -4.66 -7.43
N THR A 70 -3.97 -5.43 -6.37
CA THR A 70 -4.92 -6.55 -6.43
C THR A 70 -6.31 -6.09 -6.88
N LEU A 71 -6.84 -4.99 -6.33
CA LEU A 71 -8.13 -4.45 -6.75
C LEU A 71 -8.14 -4.00 -8.21
N ALA A 72 -7.03 -3.45 -8.73
CA ALA A 72 -6.93 -3.12 -10.15
C ALA A 72 -7.04 -4.37 -11.04
N HIS A 73 -6.36 -5.46 -10.65
CA HIS A 73 -6.48 -6.75 -11.35
C HIS A 73 -7.90 -7.32 -11.26
N ILE A 74 -8.53 -7.28 -10.09
CA ILE A 74 -9.92 -7.73 -9.91
C ILE A 74 -10.87 -6.91 -10.78
N LEU A 75 -10.72 -5.58 -10.80
CA LEU A 75 -11.57 -4.73 -11.65
C LEU A 75 -11.46 -5.08 -13.13
N ALA A 76 -10.24 -5.29 -13.64
CA ALA A 76 -10.06 -5.72 -15.04
C ALA A 76 -10.70 -7.09 -15.30
N ASN A 77 -10.55 -8.03 -14.36
CA ASN A 77 -11.16 -9.36 -14.46
C ASN A 77 -12.70 -9.30 -14.48
N GLU A 78 -13.29 -8.53 -13.58
CA GLU A 78 -14.76 -8.36 -13.44
C GLU A 78 -15.37 -7.55 -14.60
N LEU A 79 -14.56 -6.70 -15.27
CA LEU A 79 -14.93 -6.01 -16.51
C LEU A 79 -14.72 -6.88 -17.76
N GLU A 80 -14.05 -8.03 -17.63
CA GLU A 80 -13.65 -8.93 -18.71
C GLU A 80 -12.77 -8.24 -19.79
N VAL A 81 -11.82 -7.43 -19.35
CA VAL A 81 -10.92 -6.63 -20.23
C VAL A 81 -9.45 -6.84 -19.89
N ASN A 82 -8.55 -6.40 -20.77
CA ASN A 82 -7.12 -6.51 -20.50
C ASN A 82 -6.67 -5.46 -19.47
N LEU A 83 -5.66 -5.82 -18.68
CA LEU A 83 -4.95 -4.90 -17.81
C LEU A 83 -3.53 -4.65 -18.32
N LYS A 84 -3.20 -3.39 -18.55
CA LYS A 84 -1.82 -2.93 -18.79
C LYS A 84 -1.34 -2.24 -17.51
N ALA A 85 -0.37 -2.85 -16.82
CA ALA A 85 0.21 -2.29 -15.59
C ALA A 85 1.54 -1.59 -15.86
N THR A 86 1.74 -0.43 -15.21
CA THR A 86 2.98 0.33 -15.19
C THR A 86 3.09 1.10 -13.87
N SER A 87 4.13 1.92 -13.69
CA SER A 87 4.27 2.82 -12.55
C SER A 87 4.68 4.22 -12.97
N GLY A 88 4.36 5.21 -12.15
CA GLY A 88 4.70 6.61 -12.38
C GLY A 88 6.18 6.82 -12.73
N PRO A 89 7.13 6.28 -11.95
CA PRO A 89 8.57 6.42 -12.22
C PRO A 89 9.04 5.79 -13.54
N VAL A 90 8.32 4.80 -14.07
CA VAL A 90 8.65 4.15 -15.35
C VAL A 90 8.22 5.03 -16.53
N LEU A 91 7.21 5.87 -16.36
CA LEU A 91 6.70 6.79 -17.36
C LEU A 91 7.42 8.14 -17.29
N ASP A 92 8.68 8.15 -17.72
CA ASP A 92 9.53 9.34 -17.69
C ASP A 92 9.23 10.30 -18.85
N LYS A 93 8.88 9.78 -20.03
CA LYS A 93 8.69 10.57 -21.26
C LYS A 93 7.28 10.45 -21.85
N PRO A 94 6.77 11.51 -22.50
CA PRO A 94 5.46 11.47 -23.17
C PRO A 94 5.31 10.35 -24.21
N GLY A 95 6.41 9.98 -24.88
CA GLY A 95 6.41 8.89 -25.85
C GLY A 95 6.10 7.52 -25.23
N ASP A 96 6.54 7.28 -23.99
CA ASP A 96 6.29 6.01 -23.29
C ASP A 96 4.80 5.87 -22.94
N LEU A 97 4.20 6.96 -22.44
CA LEU A 97 2.77 7.02 -22.18
C LEU A 97 1.95 6.88 -23.47
N ALA A 98 2.33 7.60 -24.53
CA ALA A 98 1.66 7.53 -25.82
C ALA A 98 1.69 6.11 -26.41
N GLY A 99 2.83 5.42 -26.33
CA GLY A 99 2.96 4.04 -26.77
C GLY A 99 2.07 3.08 -25.99
N LEU A 100 1.87 3.30 -24.68
CA LEU A 100 0.93 2.51 -23.89
C LEU A 100 -0.52 2.80 -24.27
N LEU A 101 -0.91 4.07 -24.30
CA LEU A 101 -2.29 4.50 -24.56
C LEU A 101 -2.77 4.07 -25.95
N THR A 102 -1.92 4.19 -26.97
CA THR A 102 -2.28 3.81 -28.35
C THR A 102 -2.44 2.31 -28.56
N ASN A 103 -1.92 1.48 -27.65
CA ASN A 103 -2.04 0.03 -27.67
C ASN A 103 -3.18 -0.51 -26.81
N LEU A 104 -3.97 0.36 -26.17
CA LEU A 104 -5.15 -0.07 -25.41
C LEU A 104 -6.29 -0.40 -26.35
N GLU A 105 -6.94 -1.53 -26.11
CA GLU A 105 -8.22 -1.86 -26.73
C GLU A 105 -9.37 -1.11 -26.04
N SER A 106 -10.56 -1.12 -26.65
CA SER A 106 -11.71 -0.47 -26.03
C SER A 106 -12.06 -1.12 -24.70
N ARG A 107 -12.29 -0.28 -23.68
CA ARG A 107 -12.59 -0.63 -22.28
C ARG A 107 -11.42 -1.19 -21.47
N ASP A 108 -10.24 -1.38 -22.08
CA ASP A 108 -9.06 -1.85 -21.36
C ASP A 108 -8.73 -0.98 -20.14
N VAL A 109 -8.07 -1.61 -19.17
CA VAL A 109 -7.61 -0.94 -17.96
C VAL A 109 -6.12 -0.61 -18.09
N LEU A 110 -5.78 0.67 -17.92
CA LEU A 110 -4.42 1.14 -17.69
C LEU A 110 -4.22 1.36 -16.19
N PHE A 111 -3.39 0.54 -15.55
CA PHE A 111 -3.03 0.68 -14.15
C PHE A 111 -1.67 1.39 -14.02
N ILE A 112 -1.64 2.51 -13.29
CA ILE A 112 -0.42 3.24 -12.97
C ILE A 112 -0.24 3.26 -11.44
N ASP A 113 0.70 2.45 -10.94
CA ASP A 113 1.10 2.52 -9.54
C ASP A 113 1.98 3.74 -9.27
N GLU A 114 1.98 4.25 -8.03
CA GLU A 114 2.74 5.44 -7.66
C GLU A 114 2.49 6.61 -8.63
N ILE A 115 1.24 6.81 -9.05
CA ILE A 115 0.84 7.78 -10.10
C ILE A 115 1.26 9.22 -9.77
N HIS A 116 1.42 9.54 -8.49
CA HIS A 116 1.87 10.84 -8.02
C HIS A 116 3.35 11.15 -8.36
N ARG A 117 4.10 10.14 -8.84
CA ARG A 117 5.50 10.28 -9.25
C ARG A 117 5.67 10.52 -10.75
N LEU A 118 4.58 10.70 -11.49
CA LEU A 118 4.64 11.11 -12.89
C LEU A 118 5.34 12.47 -13.01
N SER A 119 6.10 12.66 -14.10
CA SER A 119 6.63 13.98 -14.41
C SER A 119 5.48 14.93 -14.80
N PRO A 120 5.57 16.24 -14.51
CA PRO A 120 4.52 17.19 -14.86
C PRO A 120 4.16 17.17 -16.35
N VAL A 121 5.16 16.93 -17.21
CA VAL A 121 4.96 16.83 -18.67
C VAL A 121 4.13 15.61 -19.01
N VAL A 122 4.38 14.44 -18.41
CA VAL A 122 3.59 13.22 -18.67
C VAL A 122 2.18 13.35 -18.08
N GLU A 123 2.05 13.99 -16.92
CA GLU A 123 0.75 14.28 -16.31
C GLU A 123 -0.15 15.14 -17.23
N GLU A 124 0.42 16.14 -17.91
CA GLU A 124 -0.32 16.96 -18.89
C GLU A 124 -0.89 16.14 -20.05
N TYR A 125 -0.12 15.19 -20.59
CA TYR A 125 -0.60 14.31 -21.66
C TYR A 125 -1.71 13.37 -21.16
N LEU A 126 -1.59 12.92 -19.91
CA LEU A 126 -2.58 12.06 -19.30
C LEU A 126 -3.92 12.77 -19.07
N TYR A 127 -3.92 14.10 -18.84
CA TYR A 127 -5.16 14.89 -18.77
C TYR A 127 -5.98 14.79 -20.06
N SER A 128 -5.35 15.09 -21.20
CA SER A 128 -6.03 15.05 -22.50
C SER A 128 -6.53 13.64 -22.83
N ALA A 129 -5.75 12.62 -22.45
CA ALA A 129 -6.13 11.23 -22.63
C ALA A 129 -7.36 10.84 -21.80
N MET A 130 -7.48 11.33 -20.57
CA MET A 130 -8.60 11.04 -19.68
C MET A 130 -9.88 11.80 -20.04
N GLU A 131 -9.78 13.05 -20.48
CA GLU A 131 -10.97 13.87 -20.78
C GLU A 131 -11.55 13.58 -22.15
N ASP A 132 -10.70 13.60 -23.17
CA ASP A 132 -11.14 13.63 -24.57
C ASP A 132 -10.79 12.35 -25.34
N TYR A 133 -10.13 11.38 -24.68
CA TYR A 133 -9.54 10.21 -25.32
C TYR A 133 -8.63 10.61 -26.50
N LYS A 134 -7.82 11.64 -26.30
CA LYS A 134 -6.90 12.18 -27.32
C LYS A 134 -5.57 12.57 -26.71
N ILE A 135 -4.51 12.46 -27.49
CA ILE A 135 -3.19 12.98 -27.14
C ILE A 135 -2.57 13.71 -28.34
N ASP A 136 -1.89 14.81 -28.05
CA ASP A 136 -1.19 15.62 -29.05
C ASP A 136 0.31 15.36 -28.93
N ILE A 137 0.90 14.65 -29.90
CA ILE A 137 2.33 14.28 -29.88
C ILE A 137 3.11 15.19 -30.81
N MET A 138 4.19 15.79 -30.28
CA MET A 138 5.16 16.52 -31.09
C MET A 138 6.06 15.53 -31.83
N ILE A 139 6.04 15.57 -33.15
CA ILE A 139 6.91 14.81 -34.03
C ILE A 139 8.02 15.75 -34.53
N GLU A 140 9.28 15.28 -34.42
CA GLU A 140 10.51 16.02 -34.73
C GLU A 140 10.81 17.19 -33.77
N THR A 141 12.05 17.69 -33.78
CA THR A 141 12.48 18.86 -33.01
C THR A 141 12.96 19.97 -33.93
N GLY A 142 12.85 21.23 -33.48
CA GLY A 142 13.30 22.40 -34.23
C GLY A 142 12.24 22.99 -35.18
N PRO A 143 12.63 23.73 -36.22
CA PRO A 143 11.69 24.50 -37.06
C PRO A 143 10.72 23.65 -37.90
N ASN A 144 10.96 22.34 -38.01
CA ASN A 144 10.08 21.39 -38.69
C ASN A 144 9.17 20.62 -37.73
N ALA A 145 9.25 20.88 -36.41
CA ALA A 145 8.42 20.22 -35.43
C ALA A 145 6.94 20.43 -35.74
N ARG A 146 6.17 19.33 -35.76
CA ARG A 146 4.73 19.35 -36.01
C ARG A 146 4.00 18.54 -34.95
N THR A 147 2.83 19.02 -34.54
CA THR A 147 1.96 18.31 -33.62
C THR A 147 1.01 17.41 -34.40
N VAL A 148 0.93 16.13 -34.01
CA VAL A 148 -0.04 15.18 -34.53
C VAL A 148 -0.96 14.78 -33.40
N GLN A 149 -2.26 14.96 -33.62
CA GLN A 149 -3.30 14.49 -32.70
C GLN A 149 -3.63 13.03 -32.99
N ILE A 150 -3.66 12.22 -31.94
CA ILE A 150 -4.01 10.81 -31.99
C ILE A 150 -5.27 10.59 -31.16
N ASN A 151 -6.27 9.95 -31.75
CA ASN A 151 -7.44 9.48 -31.03
C ASN A 151 -7.13 8.15 -30.35
N LEU A 152 -7.62 7.98 -29.12
CA LEU A 152 -7.47 6.79 -28.31
C LEU A 152 -8.80 6.03 -28.24
N ASN A 153 -8.73 4.74 -27.97
CA ASN A 153 -9.91 3.98 -27.58
C ASN A 153 -10.36 4.43 -26.17
N PRO A 154 -11.68 4.47 -25.89
CA PRO A 154 -12.16 4.66 -24.52
C PRO A 154 -11.57 3.58 -23.60
N PHE A 155 -10.97 3.98 -22.48
CA PHE A 155 -10.26 3.10 -21.56
C PHE A 155 -10.51 3.52 -20.11
N THR A 156 -10.16 2.66 -19.16
CA THR A 156 -10.23 2.96 -17.73
C THR A 156 -8.83 3.20 -17.18
N LEU A 157 -8.50 4.42 -16.76
CA LEU A 157 -7.31 4.66 -15.94
C LEU A 157 -7.57 4.27 -14.48
N ILE A 158 -6.73 3.40 -13.93
CA ILE A 158 -6.66 3.14 -12.49
C ILE A 158 -5.34 3.69 -11.94
N GLY A 159 -5.40 4.74 -11.14
CA GLY A 159 -4.25 5.28 -10.43
C GLY A 159 -4.14 4.71 -9.02
N ALA A 160 -2.93 4.35 -8.59
CA ALA A 160 -2.65 4.02 -7.20
C ALA A 160 -1.63 4.99 -6.56
N THR A 161 -1.87 5.37 -5.31
CA THR A 161 -0.97 6.24 -4.55
C THR A 161 -1.03 5.95 -3.05
N THR A 162 -0.02 6.35 -2.29
CA THR A 162 -0.04 6.29 -0.82
C THR A 162 -1.03 7.32 -0.24
N ARG A 163 -1.08 8.52 -0.84
CA ARG A 163 -1.93 9.64 -0.41
C ARG A 163 -2.51 10.36 -1.62
N SER A 164 -3.82 10.59 -1.64
CA SER A 164 -4.47 11.33 -2.71
C SER A 164 -4.07 12.81 -2.77
N GLY A 165 -3.60 13.38 -1.66
CA GLY A 165 -3.08 14.76 -1.60
C GLY A 165 -1.75 14.99 -2.32
N LEU A 166 -1.06 13.92 -2.74
CA LEU A 166 0.16 14.03 -3.55
C LEU A 166 -0.13 14.31 -5.02
N LEU A 167 -1.37 14.04 -5.48
CA LEU A 167 -1.79 14.38 -6.83
C LEU A 167 -2.17 15.86 -6.90
N THR A 168 -1.91 16.46 -8.06
CA THR A 168 -2.39 17.81 -8.35
C THR A 168 -3.92 17.85 -8.29
N ALA A 169 -4.49 19.01 -7.96
CA ALA A 169 -5.95 19.17 -7.93
C ALA A 169 -6.62 18.87 -9.29
N PRO A 170 -6.07 19.30 -10.45
CA PRO A 170 -6.59 18.94 -11.76
C PRO A 170 -6.65 17.43 -11.98
N MET A 171 -5.54 16.70 -11.73
CA MET A 171 -5.49 15.25 -11.93
C MET A 171 -6.52 14.50 -11.09
N ARG A 172 -6.59 14.85 -9.80
CA ARG A 172 -7.53 14.23 -8.87
C ARG A 172 -8.98 14.45 -9.25
N ALA A 173 -9.32 15.61 -9.84
CA ALA A 173 -10.68 15.92 -10.26
C ALA A 173 -11.17 15.09 -11.46
N ARG A 174 -10.26 14.41 -12.18
CA ARG A 174 -10.59 13.56 -13.33
C ARG A 174 -10.92 12.11 -12.96
N PHE A 175 -10.67 11.72 -11.72
CA PHE A 175 -11.08 10.40 -11.23
C PHE A 175 -12.54 10.45 -10.78
N GLY A 176 -13.42 9.80 -11.55
CA GLY A 176 -14.85 9.66 -11.22
C GLY A 176 -15.07 8.79 -9.98
N ILE A 177 -14.18 7.84 -9.73
CA ILE A 177 -14.21 6.97 -8.55
C ILE A 177 -12.98 7.23 -7.69
N ASN A 178 -13.18 7.61 -6.43
CA ASN A 178 -12.11 7.82 -5.46
C ASN A 178 -12.31 6.90 -4.27
N SER A 179 -11.39 5.96 -4.06
CA SER A 179 -11.49 4.92 -3.04
C SER A 179 -10.27 4.93 -2.11
N ARG A 180 -10.52 5.17 -0.83
CA ARG A 180 -9.51 5.13 0.23
C ARG A 180 -9.47 3.75 0.87
N LEU A 181 -8.39 3.00 0.68
CA LEU A 181 -8.17 1.76 1.40
C LEU A 181 -7.71 2.06 2.83
N GLU A 182 -8.29 1.34 3.78
CA GLU A 182 -7.96 1.45 5.20
C GLU A 182 -7.22 0.22 5.69
N TYR A 183 -6.52 0.37 6.81
CA TYR A 183 -5.91 -0.78 7.49
C TYR A 183 -6.97 -1.78 7.93
N TYR A 184 -6.61 -3.05 7.83
CA TYR A 184 -7.49 -4.16 8.15
C TYR A 184 -7.51 -4.41 9.64
N LYS A 185 -8.68 -4.82 10.12
CA LYS A 185 -8.82 -5.34 11.49
C LYS A 185 -8.19 -6.72 11.60
N THR A 186 -7.72 -7.05 12.79
CA THR A 186 -7.08 -8.34 13.08
C THR A 186 -7.96 -9.52 12.71
N GLU A 187 -9.28 -9.42 12.90
CA GLU A 187 -10.23 -10.50 12.59
C GLU A 187 -10.32 -10.76 11.07
N ILE A 188 -10.21 -9.71 10.25
CA ILE A 188 -10.22 -9.88 8.78
C ILE A 188 -8.87 -10.46 8.33
N LEU A 189 -7.77 -9.96 8.91
CA LEU A 189 -6.44 -10.47 8.61
C LEU A 189 -6.26 -11.94 9.02
N SER A 190 -6.87 -12.40 10.12
CA SER A 190 -6.80 -13.82 10.49
C SER A 190 -7.45 -14.70 9.42
N ASN A 191 -8.59 -14.27 8.85
CA ASN A 191 -9.24 -14.99 7.76
C ASN A 191 -8.37 -15.01 6.50
N ILE A 192 -7.67 -13.90 6.20
CA ILE A 192 -6.70 -13.85 5.09
C ILE A 192 -5.56 -14.82 5.33
N VAL A 193 -5.02 -14.88 6.55
CA VAL A 193 -3.94 -15.81 6.92
C VAL A 193 -4.39 -17.27 6.79
N GLU A 194 -5.60 -17.61 7.24
CA GLU A 194 -6.17 -18.95 7.11
C GLU A 194 -6.39 -19.34 5.63
N ARG A 195 -6.99 -18.45 4.83
CA ARG A 195 -7.11 -18.68 3.37
C ARG A 195 -5.74 -18.90 2.73
N SER A 196 -4.75 -18.07 3.08
CA SER A 196 -3.40 -18.18 2.54
C SER A 196 -2.70 -19.47 2.98
N SER A 197 -2.95 -19.98 4.19
CA SER A 197 -2.38 -21.26 4.62
C SER A 197 -2.98 -22.44 3.87
N ASP A 198 -4.28 -22.38 3.54
CA ASP A 198 -4.95 -23.40 2.72
C ASP A 198 -4.35 -23.44 1.30
N ILE A 199 -4.12 -22.27 0.68
CA ILE A 199 -3.48 -22.17 -0.65
C ILE A 199 -2.05 -22.72 -0.63
N LEU A 200 -1.34 -22.56 0.49
CA LEU A 200 0.03 -23.03 0.67
C LEU A 200 0.12 -24.48 1.19
N ASP A 201 -1.01 -25.16 1.38
CA ASP A 201 -1.12 -26.53 1.91
C ASP A 201 -0.44 -26.71 3.29
N ILE A 202 -0.75 -25.82 4.23
CA ILE A 202 -0.19 -25.85 5.60
C ILE A 202 -1.32 -25.78 6.62
N GLU A 203 -1.31 -26.71 7.56
CA GLU A 203 -2.25 -26.71 8.69
C GLU A 203 -1.89 -25.61 9.69
N ILE A 204 -2.83 -24.70 9.96
CA ILE A 204 -2.70 -23.63 10.95
C ILE A 204 -3.83 -23.68 11.99
N ASN A 205 -3.50 -23.41 13.25
CA ASN A 205 -4.49 -23.17 14.29
C ASN A 205 -4.99 -21.72 14.24
N GLN A 206 -6.29 -21.49 14.40
CA GLN A 206 -6.91 -20.17 14.53
C GLN A 206 -6.18 -19.22 15.48
N LYS A 207 -5.70 -19.70 16.63
CA LYS A 207 -4.92 -18.86 17.58
C LYS A 207 -3.60 -18.36 16.98
N ALA A 208 -2.96 -19.17 16.15
CA ALA A 208 -1.74 -18.80 15.45
C ALA A 208 -2.03 -17.80 14.33
N ALA A 209 -3.11 -18.00 13.57
CA ALA A 209 -3.56 -17.06 12.55
C ALA A 209 -3.85 -15.67 13.15
N ILE A 210 -4.54 -15.61 14.29
CA ILE A 210 -4.78 -14.36 15.03
C ILE A 210 -3.46 -13.72 15.51
N GLU A 211 -2.49 -14.51 16.00
CA GLU A 211 -1.20 -14.00 16.46
C GLU A 211 -0.37 -13.41 15.31
N ILE A 212 -0.38 -14.03 14.12
CA ILE A 212 0.24 -13.46 12.91
C ILE A 212 -0.48 -12.18 12.52
N ALA A 213 -1.81 -12.23 12.38
CA ALA A 213 -2.65 -11.10 11.99
C ALA A 213 -2.47 -9.89 12.91
N GLY A 214 -2.40 -10.12 14.23
CA GLY A 214 -2.22 -9.08 15.25
C GLY A 214 -0.89 -8.34 15.14
N ARG A 215 0.14 -8.96 14.53
CA ARG A 215 1.47 -8.39 14.32
C ARG A 215 1.73 -7.95 12.87
N SER A 216 0.71 -8.02 12.02
CA SER A 216 0.82 -7.74 10.58
C SER A 216 0.58 -6.28 10.20
N ARG A 217 0.62 -5.37 11.18
CA ARG A 217 0.44 -3.93 11.01
C ARG A 217 -0.81 -3.54 10.18
N GLY A 218 -1.92 -4.26 10.38
CA GLY A 218 -3.15 -4.00 9.64
C GLY A 218 -3.06 -4.25 8.13
N THR A 219 -2.06 -5.00 7.66
CA THR A 219 -1.69 -5.08 6.23
C THR A 219 -1.66 -6.53 5.73
N PRO A 220 -2.49 -6.89 4.72
CA PRO A 220 -2.54 -8.25 4.18
C PRO A 220 -1.19 -8.78 3.67
N ARG A 221 -0.43 -7.95 2.97
CA ARG A 221 0.89 -8.34 2.45
C ARG A 221 1.87 -8.73 3.56
N ILE A 222 1.91 -7.96 4.64
CA ILE A 222 2.76 -8.30 5.81
C ILE A 222 2.26 -9.60 6.43
N SER A 223 0.95 -9.82 6.52
CA SER A 223 0.40 -11.07 7.08
C SER A 223 0.80 -12.31 6.28
N ASN A 224 0.76 -12.24 4.96
CA ASN A 224 1.21 -13.33 4.08
C ASN A 224 2.73 -13.52 4.13
N SER A 225 3.51 -12.43 4.24
CA SER A 225 4.95 -12.50 4.44
C SER A 225 5.32 -13.21 5.74
N LEU A 226 4.70 -12.80 6.86
CA LEU A 226 4.91 -13.42 8.16
C LEU A 226 4.46 -14.89 8.17
N LEU A 227 3.32 -15.22 7.57
CA LEU A 227 2.86 -16.61 7.44
C LEU A 227 3.91 -17.49 6.76
N ARG A 228 4.48 -17.04 5.64
CA ARG A 228 5.54 -17.79 4.93
C ARG A 228 6.77 -18.01 5.81
N ARG A 229 7.21 -16.98 6.55
CA ARG A 229 8.34 -17.14 7.47
C ARG A 229 7.99 -18.08 8.62
N VAL A 230 6.83 -17.94 9.25
CA VAL A 230 6.39 -18.82 10.33
C VAL A 230 6.30 -20.28 9.87
N ARG A 231 5.84 -20.53 8.63
CA ARG A 231 5.88 -21.85 8.00
C ARG A 231 7.30 -22.40 7.94
N ASP A 232 8.27 -21.62 7.48
CA ASP A 232 9.66 -22.07 7.37
C ASP A 232 10.19 -22.52 8.76
N PHE A 233 9.84 -21.78 9.83
CA PHE A 233 10.13 -22.19 11.21
C PHE A 233 9.39 -23.47 11.62
N ALA A 234 8.11 -23.61 11.29
CA ALA A 234 7.32 -24.80 11.62
C ALA A 234 7.84 -26.07 10.92
N GLN A 235 8.34 -25.94 9.70
CA GLN A 235 8.94 -27.05 8.94
C GLN A 235 10.29 -27.48 9.52
N ILE A 236 11.14 -26.54 9.94
CA ILE A 236 12.51 -26.83 10.37
C ILE A 236 12.63 -27.09 11.88
N LYS A 237 11.82 -26.41 12.70
CA LYS A 237 11.90 -26.43 14.17
C LYS A 237 10.66 -27.04 14.83
N GLY A 238 9.59 -27.28 14.08
CA GLY A 238 8.34 -27.84 14.58
C GLY A 238 8.01 -29.20 13.95
N ASN A 239 6.71 -29.46 13.78
CA ASN A 239 6.16 -30.69 13.20
C ASN A 239 5.50 -30.43 11.82
N GLY A 240 5.80 -29.29 11.19
CA GLY A 240 5.17 -28.84 9.94
C GLY A 240 3.82 -28.15 10.11
N LYS A 241 3.21 -28.16 11.31
CA LYS A 241 1.96 -27.46 11.61
C LYS A 241 2.23 -26.12 12.30
N ILE A 242 1.41 -25.12 12.01
CA ILE A 242 1.54 -23.79 12.60
C ILE A 242 0.61 -23.67 13.82
N ASP A 243 1.21 -23.74 15.01
CA ASP A 243 0.54 -23.46 16.28
C ASP A 243 1.03 -22.16 16.94
N LEU A 244 0.43 -21.81 18.08
CA LEU A 244 0.73 -20.55 18.77
C LEU A 244 2.18 -20.50 19.30
N GLU A 245 2.75 -21.63 19.70
CA GLU A 245 4.08 -21.68 20.30
C GLU A 245 5.14 -21.40 19.23
N ILE A 246 5.10 -22.13 18.11
CA ILE A 246 6.05 -21.94 17.01
C ILE A 246 5.89 -20.55 16.38
N THR A 247 4.66 -20.04 16.30
CA THR A 247 4.36 -18.70 15.79
C THR A 247 5.03 -17.62 16.64
N ARG A 248 4.90 -17.70 17.97
CA ARG A 248 5.54 -16.73 18.88
C ARG A 248 7.05 -16.83 18.84
N TYR A 249 7.58 -18.06 18.75
CA TYR A 249 9.01 -18.29 18.60
C TYR A 249 9.54 -17.64 17.31
N ALA A 250 8.92 -17.93 16.18
CA ALA A 250 9.29 -17.39 14.87
C ALA A 250 9.21 -15.85 14.86
N LEU A 251 8.09 -15.26 15.26
CA LEU A 251 7.91 -13.79 15.26
C LEU A 251 8.93 -13.10 16.17
N LYS A 252 9.27 -13.70 17.32
CA LYS A 252 10.34 -13.19 18.19
C LYS A 252 11.70 -13.28 17.51
N SER A 253 12.02 -14.39 16.85
CA SER A 253 13.26 -14.56 16.08
C SER A 253 13.37 -13.61 14.88
N LEU A 254 12.24 -13.20 14.32
CA LEU A 254 12.16 -12.22 13.23
C LEU A 254 12.16 -10.77 13.74
N ASN A 255 12.39 -10.53 15.03
CA ASN A 255 12.36 -9.19 15.65
C ASN A 255 11.03 -8.44 15.42
N VAL A 256 9.92 -9.19 15.50
CA VAL A 256 8.55 -8.64 15.44
C VAL A 256 7.91 -8.74 16.81
N ASP A 257 7.69 -7.60 17.47
CA ASP A 257 7.13 -7.58 18.82
C ASP A 257 5.61 -7.82 18.86
N LYS A 258 5.03 -7.78 20.06
CA LYS A 258 3.60 -8.07 20.29
C LYS A 258 2.64 -7.09 19.59
N TYR A 259 3.09 -5.89 19.24
CA TYR A 259 2.31 -4.89 18.51
C TYR A 259 2.67 -4.87 17.02
N GLY A 260 3.54 -5.77 16.56
CA GLY A 260 4.05 -5.76 15.20
C GLY A 260 5.04 -4.62 14.95
N LEU A 261 5.72 -4.11 15.98
CA LEU A 261 6.79 -3.14 15.82
C LEU A 261 8.14 -3.84 15.60
N ASP A 262 8.99 -3.23 14.77
CA ASP A 262 10.37 -3.67 14.57
C ASP A 262 11.38 -2.83 15.38
N GLU A 263 12.66 -3.08 15.16
CA GLU A 263 13.76 -2.35 15.78
C GLU A 263 13.75 -0.86 15.45
N MET A 264 13.39 -0.47 14.23
CA MET A 264 13.37 0.93 13.82
C MET A 264 12.19 1.66 14.45
N ASP A 265 11.01 1.05 14.50
CA ASP A 265 9.86 1.59 15.24
C ASP A 265 10.23 1.87 16.70
N ASN A 266 10.82 0.87 17.36
CA ASN A 266 11.26 1.00 18.74
C ASN A 266 12.38 2.04 18.89
N LYS A 267 13.28 2.15 17.91
CA LYS A 267 14.33 3.20 17.88
C LYS A 267 13.74 4.60 17.75
N ILE A 268 12.69 4.80 16.94
CA ILE A 268 11.98 6.07 16.80
C ILE A 268 11.34 6.45 18.14
N LEU A 269 10.58 5.54 18.74
CA LEU A 269 9.92 5.77 20.03
C LEU A 269 10.92 6.04 21.17
N LEU A 270 11.98 5.23 21.26
CA LEU A 270 13.06 5.44 22.23
C LEU A 270 13.78 6.77 22.01
N THR A 271 14.02 7.16 20.75
CA THR A 271 14.67 8.45 20.45
C THR A 271 13.79 9.61 20.89
N LEU A 272 12.49 9.57 20.61
CA LEU A 272 11.55 10.58 21.10
C LEU A 272 11.53 10.66 22.63
N ILE A 273 11.51 9.51 23.32
CA ILE A 273 11.48 9.46 24.78
C ILE A 273 12.81 9.91 25.40
N ASP A 274 13.92 9.28 25.02
CA ASP A 274 15.20 9.40 25.71
C ASP A 274 15.96 10.68 25.28
N LYS A 275 15.94 11.06 24.01
CA LYS A 275 16.65 12.26 23.52
C LYS A 275 15.79 13.53 23.61
N PHE A 276 14.48 13.40 23.39
CA PHE A 276 13.59 14.55 23.25
C PHE A 276 12.50 14.64 24.34
N LYS A 277 12.62 13.83 25.41
CA LYS A 277 11.73 13.85 26.58
C LYS A 277 10.24 13.67 26.24
N GLY A 278 9.95 13.00 25.13
CA GLY A 278 8.60 12.74 24.63
C GLY A 278 8.13 13.66 23.50
N GLY A 279 8.92 14.67 23.12
CA GLY A 279 8.59 15.65 22.08
C GLY A 279 8.02 16.98 22.61
N PRO A 280 7.54 17.89 21.73
CA PRO A 280 7.46 17.76 20.26
C PRO A 280 8.80 17.86 19.52
N VAL A 281 8.95 17.10 18.43
CA VAL A 281 10.14 17.13 17.54
C VAL A 281 9.75 17.22 16.06
N GLY A 282 10.39 18.11 15.30
CA GLY A 282 10.21 18.19 13.85
C GLY A 282 10.76 16.96 13.11
N ILE A 283 10.18 16.62 11.95
CA ILE A 283 10.55 15.41 11.19
C ILE A 283 12.04 15.36 10.84
N ASN A 284 12.61 16.47 10.38
CA ASN A 284 14.02 16.53 9.96
C ASN A 284 14.98 16.29 11.14
N THR A 285 14.61 16.77 12.33
CA THR A 285 15.40 16.54 13.55
C THR A 285 15.30 15.08 14.00
N LEU A 286 14.09 14.51 13.96
CA LEU A 286 13.87 13.11 14.31
C LEU A 286 14.59 12.18 13.33
N SER A 287 14.44 12.40 12.03
CA SER A 287 15.05 11.61 10.95
C SER A 287 16.57 11.61 11.05
N SER A 288 17.17 12.78 11.30
CA SER A 288 18.61 12.90 11.57
C SER A 288 19.04 12.12 12.81
N ALA A 289 18.24 12.15 13.89
CA ALA A 289 18.58 11.50 15.15
C ALA A 289 18.51 9.97 15.11
N VAL A 290 17.70 9.41 14.19
CA VAL A 290 17.58 7.96 13.96
C VAL A 290 18.35 7.48 12.72
N SER A 291 18.99 8.39 11.98
CA SER A 291 19.75 8.11 10.75
C SER A 291 18.88 7.48 9.64
N GLU A 292 17.72 8.09 9.39
CA GLU A 292 16.77 7.68 8.35
C GLU A 292 16.28 8.91 7.58
N SER A 293 15.72 8.72 6.39
CA SER A 293 15.15 9.83 5.61
C SER A 293 13.82 10.31 6.22
N SER A 294 13.50 11.60 6.08
CA SER A 294 12.23 12.17 6.55
C SER A 294 11.03 11.57 5.82
N GLU A 295 11.16 11.33 4.52
CA GLU A 295 10.16 10.68 3.67
C GLU A 295 9.87 9.26 4.13
N THR A 296 10.91 8.45 4.35
CA THR A 296 10.77 7.07 4.86
C THR A 296 10.04 7.07 6.21
N LEU A 297 10.42 7.95 7.13
CA LEU A 297 9.71 8.04 8.42
C LEU A 297 8.23 8.39 8.23
N GLU A 298 7.92 9.35 7.37
CA GLU A 298 6.56 9.84 7.20
C GLU A 298 5.63 8.88 6.44
N GLU A 299 6.18 8.12 5.49
CA GLU A 299 5.42 7.26 4.59
C GLU A 299 5.40 5.80 5.02
N VAL A 300 6.44 5.34 5.72
CA VAL A 300 6.62 3.93 6.06
C VAL A 300 6.31 3.65 7.53
N TYR A 301 6.91 4.40 8.46
CA TYR A 301 6.85 4.08 9.89
C TYR A 301 5.74 4.84 10.63
N GLU A 302 5.67 6.17 10.48
CA GLU A 302 4.71 7.01 11.19
C GLU A 302 3.23 6.62 10.99
N PRO A 303 2.75 6.20 9.80
CA PRO A 303 1.34 5.88 9.62
C PRO A 303 0.85 4.80 10.60
N PHE A 304 1.63 3.74 10.79
CA PHE A 304 1.28 2.67 11.71
C PHE A 304 1.44 3.09 13.18
N LEU A 305 2.53 3.79 13.52
CA LEU A 305 2.76 4.29 14.89
C LEU A 305 1.67 5.28 15.34
N ILE A 306 1.18 6.12 14.44
CA ILE A 306 0.07 7.06 14.72
C ILE A 306 -1.24 6.30 14.85
N GLN A 307 -1.51 5.35 13.95
CA GLN A 307 -2.74 4.56 13.98
C GLN A 307 -2.85 3.72 15.25
N GLN A 308 -1.77 3.09 15.70
CA GLN A 308 -1.72 2.36 16.97
C GLN A 308 -1.72 3.29 18.19
N GLY A 309 -1.61 4.61 17.98
CA GLY A 309 -1.65 5.60 19.04
C GLY A 309 -0.35 5.69 19.84
N PHE A 310 0.80 5.28 19.29
CA PHE A 310 2.12 5.47 19.90
C PHE A 310 2.64 6.91 19.75
N ILE A 311 2.31 7.56 18.63
CA ILE A 311 2.73 8.91 18.28
C ILE A 311 1.52 9.77 17.91
N VAL A 312 1.58 11.07 18.21
CA VAL A 312 0.65 12.09 17.73
C VAL A 312 1.43 13.16 16.98
N ARG A 313 0.85 13.66 15.87
CA ARG A 313 1.36 14.84 15.17
C ARG A 313 0.70 16.10 15.72
N THR A 314 1.51 17.05 16.16
CA THR A 314 1.09 18.39 16.58
C THR A 314 1.67 19.42 15.61
N PRO A 315 1.16 20.67 15.58
CA PRO A 315 1.76 21.74 14.78
C PRO A 315 3.24 22.01 15.13
N ARG A 316 3.69 21.61 16.32
CA ARG A 316 5.07 21.80 16.81
C ARG A 316 5.99 20.62 16.49
N GLY A 317 5.44 19.45 16.13
CA GLY A 317 6.23 18.25 15.87
C GLY A 317 5.51 16.95 16.24
N ARG A 318 6.29 15.87 16.39
CA ARG A 318 5.82 14.56 16.81
C ARG A 318 6.01 14.42 18.31
N GLU A 319 5.01 13.89 18.97
CA GLU A 319 5.02 13.59 20.41
C GLU A 319 4.61 12.13 20.63
N VAL A 320 5.21 11.48 21.62
CA VAL A 320 4.81 10.11 22.00
C VAL A 320 3.66 10.15 23.00
N THR A 321 2.81 9.14 22.96
CA THR A 321 1.72 8.99 23.92
C THR A 321 2.14 8.17 25.13
N LYS A 322 1.25 8.08 26.13
CA LYS A 322 1.40 7.16 27.26
C LYS A 322 1.62 5.71 26.81
N LEU A 323 0.99 5.28 25.72
CA LEU A 323 1.11 3.91 25.21
C LEU A 323 2.57 3.57 24.84
N ALA A 324 3.32 4.51 24.28
CA ALA A 324 4.73 4.30 23.94
C ALA A 324 5.60 4.13 25.18
N TYR A 325 5.34 4.92 26.24
CA TYR A 325 6.00 4.76 27.52
C TYR A 325 5.72 3.38 28.13
N ASP A 326 4.45 2.99 28.18
CA ASP A 326 4.02 1.71 28.75
C ASP A 326 4.60 0.51 27.95
N HIS A 327 4.63 0.61 26.62
CA HIS A 327 5.21 -0.40 25.74
C HIS A 327 6.72 -0.60 25.97
N LEU A 328 7.47 0.50 26.05
CA LEU A 328 8.92 0.47 26.24
C LEU A 328 9.34 0.33 27.71
N GLY A 329 8.38 0.21 28.64
CA GLY A 329 8.65 0.13 30.08
C GLY A 329 9.32 1.39 30.64
N LYS A 330 9.07 2.55 30.02
CA LYS A 330 9.62 3.86 30.41
C LYS A 330 8.59 4.63 31.23
N LYS A 331 9.05 5.50 32.14
CA LYS A 331 8.17 6.43 32.86
C LYS A 331 8.27 7.81 32.22
N LYS A 332 7.13 8.48 32.01
CA LYS A 332 7.12 9.91 31.67
C LYS A 332 7.80 10.65 32.82
N SER A 333 8.85 11.42 32.54
CA SER A 333 9.46 12.28 33.55
C SER A 333 8.40 13.27 34.02
N SER A 334 8.08 13.26 35.31
CA SER A 334 7.14 14.18 35.95
C SER A 334 7.77 15.57 36.00
N SER A 335 7.79 16.27 34.87
CA SER A 335 8.35 17.61 34.76
C SER A 335 7.52 18.40 33.75
N GLN A 336 6.75 19.37 34.25
CA GLN A 336 5.93 20.37 33.53
C GLN A 336 4.47 19.98 33.18
N GLU A 337 3.69 19.53 34.16
CA GLU A 337 2.20 19.67 34.11
C GLU A 337 1.65 20.57 35.24
N GLU A 338 2.50 21.23 36.04
CA GLU A 338 2.07 22.26 36.99
C GLU A 338 2.99 23.47 36.90
N LEU A 339 2.64 24.40 36.01
CA LEU A 339 2.94 25.83 36.05
C LEU A 339 2.47 26.38 34.71
N PHE A 340 1.17 26.63 34.58
CA PHE A 340 0.54 27.84 34.04
C PHE A 340 -0.98 27.71 34.10
#